data_AF-A0A2W4YJ95-F1
#
_entry.id   AF-A0A2W4YJ95-F1
#
_cell.length_a   1.000
_cell.length_b   1.000
_cell.length_c   1.000
_cell.angle_alpha   90.00
_cell.angle_beta   90.00
_cell.angle_gamma   90.00
#
_symmetry.space_group_name_H-M   'P 1'
#
loop_
_entity.id
_entity.type
_entity.pdbx_description
1 polymer ?
#
loop_
_entity_poly.entity_id
_entity_poly.type
_entity_poly.pdbx_seq_one_letter_code
_entity_poly.pdbx_strand_id
1 'polypeptide(L)' 'MKSAVIVFPGSNCDRDAARALHRITGTPAKMVWHKDTTLPEGTDL' A
#
# COMPACT_ATOMS: atom_id res chain seq x y z
N MET A 1 3.69 10.34 -5.82
CA MET A 1 2.80 9.99 -4.69
C MET A 1 3.34 8.72 -4.06
N LYS A 2 3.77 8.81 -2.81
CA LYS A 2 4.21 7.67 -2.00
C LYS A 2 2.96 7.04 -1.37
N SER A 3 2.54 5.90 -1.89
CA SER A 3 1.34 5.21 -1.41
C SER A 3 1.68 4.00 -0.54
N ALA A 4 0.81 3.68 0.41
CA ALA A 4 0.85 2.48 1.24
C ALA A 4 -0.47 1.70 1.11
N VAL A 5 -0.37 0.37 1.06
CA VAL A 5 -1.53 -0.53 1.12
C VAL A 5 -1.40 -1.37 2.38
N ILE A 6 -2.36 -1.22 3.30
CA ILE A 6 -2.39 -1.97 4.55
C ILE A 6 -2.92 -3.38 4.28
N VAL A 7 -2.14 -4.39 4.63
CA VAL A 7 -2.44 -5.80 4.46
C VAL A 7 -3.03 -6.35 5.75
N PHE A 8 -4.24 -6.89 5.65
CA PHE A 8 -4.92 -7.62 6.72
C PHE A 8 -4.90 -9.14 6.45
N PRO A 9 -4.91 -10.00 7.49
CA PRO A 9 -5.08 -11.43 7.31
C PRO A 9 -6.41 -11.71 6.58
N GLY A 10 -6.34 -12.37 5.43
CA GLY A 10 -7.51 -12.70 4.61
C GLY A 10 -8.01 -11.58 3.70
N SER A 11 -7.30 -10.45 3.60
CA SER A 11 -7.61 -9.46 2.56
C SER A 11 -7.25 -10.01 1.18
N ASN A 12 -8.19 -9.87 0.25
CA ASN A 12 -8.09 -10.46 -1.09
C ASN A 12 -7.63 -9.44 -2.15
N CYS A 13 -7.84 -8.15 -1.89
CA CYS A 13 -7.67 -7.09 -2.88
C CYS A 13 -6.41 -6.22 -2.67
N ASP A 14 -5.57 -6.51 -1.68
CA ASP A 14 -4.37 -5.68 -1.39
C ASP A 14 -3.44 -5.59 -2.61
N ARG A 15 -3.28 -6.71 -3.32
CA ARG A 15 -2.45 -6.80 -4.53
C ARG A 15 -3.06 -6.03 -5.70
N ASP A 16 -4.38 -6.01 -5.81
CA ASP A 16 -5.08 -5.29 -6.87
C ASP A 16 -5.03 -3.78 -6.61
N ALA A 17 -5.18 -3.36 -5.36
CA ALA A 17 -4.97 -1.98 -4.93
C ALA A 17 -3.53 -1.52 -5.24
N ALA A 18 -2.52 -2.31 -4.85
CA ALA A 18 -1.11 -1.99 -5.13
C ALA A 18 -0.82 -1.91 -6.64
N ARG A 19 -1.40 -2.81 -7.43
CA ARG A 19 -1.27 -2.80 -8.90
C ARG A 19 -1.94 -1.58 -9.52
N ALA A 20 -3.14 -1.23 -9.07
CA ALA A 20 -3.86 -0.05 -9.57
C ALA A 20 -3.08 1.23 -9.26
N LEU A 21 -2.60 1.38 -8.03
CA LEU A 21 -1.76 2.51 -7.61
C LEU A 21 -0.49 2.61 -8.44
N HIS A 22 0.19 1.50 -8.70
CA HIS A 22 1.38 1.50 -9.56
C HIS A 22 1.06 1.95 -10.99
N ARG A 23 -0.03 1.45 -11.58
CA ARG A 23 -0.44 1.81 -12.95
C ARG A 23 -0.81 3.28 -13.10
N ILE A 24 -1.46 3.87 -12.10
CA ILE A 24 -1.94 5.26 -12.17
C ILE A 24 -0.84 6.25 -11.81
N THR A 25 0.01 5.92 -10.84
CA THR A 25 1.02 6.85 -10.30
C THR A 25 2.43 6.62 -10.84
N GLY A 26 2.67 5.51 -11.54
CA GLY A 26 4.01 5.07 -11.97
C GLY A 26 4.92 4.60 -10.82
N THR A 27 4.46 4.68 -9.56
CA THR A 27 5.25 4.36 -8.37
C THR A 27 4.60 3.19 -7.62
N PRO A 28 5.35 2.13 -7.24
CA PRO A 28 4.77 1.02 -6.49
C PRO A 28 4.37 1.45 -5.08
N ALA A 29 3.18 1.01 -4.64
CA ALA A 29 2.76 1.18 -3.26
C ALA A 29 3.58 0.30 -2.30
N LYS A 30 3.79 0.77 -1.08
CA LYS A 30 4.39 -0.01 0.00
C LYS A 30 3.33 -0.89 0.65
N MET A 31 3.57 -2.20 0.69
CA MET A 31 2.71 -3.12 1.44
C MET A 31 3.09 -3.04 2.92
N VAL A 32 2.15 -2.69 3.78
CA VAL A 32 2.37 -2.49 5.23
C VAL A 32 1.49 -3.47 5.99
N TRP A 33 2.02 -4.17 6.99
CA TRP A 33 1.20 -5.11 7.75
C TRP A 33 0.31 -4.36 8.73
N HIS A 34 -0.96 -4.78 8.90
CA HIS A 34 -1.91 -4.07 9.77
C HIS A 34 -1.48 -3.94 11.24
N LYS A 35 -0.52 -4.74 11.72
CA LYS A 35 0.04 -4.63 13.09
C LYS A 35 1.25 -3.71 13.19
N ASP A 36 1.78 -3.21 12.07
CA ASP A 36 2.87 -2.25 12.10
C ASP A 36 2.36 -0.94 12.70
N THR A 37 3.09 -0.38 13.65
CA THR A 37 2.66 0.83 14.40
C THR A 37 3.07 2.13 13.72
N THR A 38 3.71 2.04 12.56
CA THR A 38 4.25 3.19 11.81
C THR A 38 4.05 2.97 10.32
N LEU A 39 3.79 4.05 9.59
CA LEU A 39 3.82 4.05 8.13
C LEU A 39 5.21 4.43 7.61
N PRO A 40 5.55 4.07 6.36
CA PRO A 40 6.73 4.59 5.68
C PRO A 40 6.80 6.12 5.72
N GLU A 41 8.01 6.66 5.82
CA GLU A 41 8.20 8.10 5.93
C GLU A 41 7.73 8.85 4.67
N GLY A 42 6.88 9.86 4.88
CA GLY A 42 6.30 10.66 3.82
C GLY A 42 5.26 9.90 2.99
N THR A 43 4.54 8.95 3.56
CA THR A 43 3.32 8.41 2.95
C THR A 43 2.33 9.55 2.66
N ASP A 44 1.95 9.70 1.40
CA ASP A 44 0.94 10.65 0.93
C ASP A 44 -0.46 10.03 0.93
N LEU A 45 -0.55 8.72 0.65
CA LEU A 45 -1.78 7.95 0.47
C LEU A 45 -1.69 6.58 1.14
#